data_AF-A0A7K0ZB88-F1
#
_entry.id   AF-A0A7K0ZB88-F1
#
_cell.length_a   1.000
_cell.length_b   1.000
_cell.length_c   1.000
_cell.angle_alpha   90.00
_cell.angle_beta   90.00
_cell.angle_gamma   90.00
#
_symmetry.space_group_name_H-M   'P 1'
#
loop_
_entity.id
_entity.type
_entity.pdbx_description
1 polymer ?
#
loop_
_entity_poly.entity_id
_entity_poly.type
_entity_poly.pdbx_seq_one_letter_code
_entity_poly.pdbx_strand_id
1 'polypeptide(L)'
;TVQTTVDEGNATLGEKIEIRRIGVLAGSPVGVYMHRTSPDLPPQVGVLVQLTKEAGEVGKDVAQHIAAFAPQYVKREDVPADAIENERRLAEETAINEGKTEPALTKIVEGRVTGFVKEVSLIEQSFAKDAKKSVKQILDEAGTDVTAFFRFRVGQ
;
A
#
# COMPACT_ATOMS: atom_id res chain seq x y z
N THR A 1 11.19 21.82 -21.46
CA THR A 1 11.05 21.43 -20.04
C THR A 1 10.03 20.30 -19.94
N VAL A 2 9.75 19.74 -18.76
CA VAL A 2 8.67 18.73 -18.61
C VAL A 2 7.34 19.26 -19.16
N GLN A 3 7.02 20.53 -18.89
CA GLN A 3 5.84 21.21 -19.43
C GLN A 3 5.81 21.18 -20.96
N THR A 4 6.92 21.55 -21.61
CA THR A 4 7.03 21.53 -23.09
C THR A 4 6.72 20.15 -23.66
N THR A 5 7.27 19.08 -23.08
CA THR A 5 7.03 17.72 -23.56
C THR A 5 5.57 17.28 -23.41
N VAL A 6 4.91 17.69 -22.32
CA VAL A 6 3.47 17.42 -22.11
C VAL A 6 2.63 18.18 -23.13
N ASP A 7 2.93 19.45 -23.37
CA ASP A 7 2.20 20.29 -24.33
C ASP A 7 2.34 19.80 -25.78
N GLU A 8 3.54 19.35 -26.17
CA GLU A 8 3.80 18.71 -27.47
C GLU A 8 3.00 17.41 -27.62
N GLY A 9 2.95 16.58 -26.58
CA GLY A 9 2.16 15.35 -26.55
C GLY A 9 0.65 15.63 -26.69
N ASN A 10 0.14 16.63 -25.96
CA ASN A 10 -1.25 17.07 -26.05
C ASN A 10 -1.61 17.51 -27.47
N ALA A 11 -0.77 18.34 -28.09
CA ALA A 11 -0.99 18.81 -29.46
C ALA A 11 -0.95 17.66 -30.48
N THR A 12 -0.08 16.67 -30.27
CA THR A 12 0.10 15.54 -31.20
C THR A 12 -1.03 14.52 -31.09
N LEU A 13 -1.45 14.16 -29.87
CA LEU A 13 -2.46 13.12 -29.63
C LEU A 13 -3.89 13.67 -29.67
N GLY A 14 -4.10 14.96 -29.44
CA GLY A 14 -5.43 15.55 -29.30
C GLY A 14 -6.15 15.15 -28.01
N GLU A 15 -5.43 14.57 -27.06
CA GLU A 15 -5.94 14.14 -25.76
C GLU A 15 -5.26 14.93 -24.63
N LYS A 16 -5.95 15.07 -23.47
CA LYS A 16 -5.39 15.74 -22.31
C LYS A 16 -4.45 14.79 -21.54
N ILE A 17 -3.16 15.08 -21.63
CA ILE A 17 -2.05 14.50 -20.86
C ILE A 17 -1.70 15.47 -19.75
N GLU A 18 -1.62 14.95 -18.52
CA GLU A 18 -1.18 15.71 -17.35
C GLU A 18 -0.35 14.83 -16.41
N ILE A 19 0.61 15.44 -15.71
CA ILE A 19 1.36 14.77 -14.65
C ILE A 19 0.57 14.94 -13.36
N ARG A 20 -0.17 13.90 -12.96
CA ARG A 20 -1.06 13.97 -11.80
C ARG A 20 -0.31 13.90 -10.46
N ARG A 21 0.66 12.99 -10.32
CA ARG A 21 1.40 12.74 -9.07
C ARG A 21 2.81 12.26 -9.34
N ILE A 22 3.73 12.58 -8.43
CA ILE A 22 5.12 12.12 -8.42
C ILE A 22 5.45 11.63 -7.01
N GLY A 23 6.11 10.49 -6.93
CA GLY A 23 6.73 9.97 -5.70
C GLY A 23 8.21 9.71 -5.96
N VAL A 24 9.07 10.12 -5.03
CA VAL A 24 10.52 9.96 -5.15
C VAL A 24 11.05 9.33 -3.88
N LEU A 25 11.78 8.23 -4.04
CA LEU A 25 12.60 7.64 -2.97
C LEU A 25 14.06 8.02 -3.23
N ALA A 26 14.72 8.57 -2.22
CA ALA A 26 16.10 8.99 -2.30
C ALA A 26 17.01 7.91 -1.73
N GLY A 27 17.96 7.44 -2.55
CA GLY A 27 18.96 6.44 -2.15
C GLY A 27 18.69 5.04 -2.69
N SER A 28 19.47 4.09 -2.19
CA SER A 28 19.41 2.67 -2.54
C SER A 28 19.55 1.85 -1.25
N PRO A 29 19.07 0.59 -1.21
CA PRO A 29 18.44 -0.16 -2.30
C PRO A 29 16.92 0.06 -2.42
N VAL A 30 16.42 0.02 -3.66
CA VAL A 30 14.99 0.16 -3.98
C VAL A 30 14.49 -1.04 -4.77
N GLY A 31 13.45 -1.70 -4.25
CA GLY A 31 12.67 -2.70 -4.98
C GLY A 31 11.66 -2.03 -5.92
N VAL A 32 11.52 -2.56 -7.14
CA VAL A 32 10.61 -2.02 -8.16
C VAL A 32 9.73 -3.12 -8.71
N TYR A 33 8.44 -2.85 -8.89
CA TYR A 33 7.53 -3.75 -9.59
C TYR A 33 6.52 -2.98 -10.43
N MET A 34 6.31 -3.44 -11.67
CA MET A 34 5.39 -2.88 -12.65
C MET A 34 4.41 -3.97 -13.08
N HIS A 35 3.17 -3.88 -12.61
CA HIS A 35 2.14 -4.88 -12.87
C HIS A 35 1.28 -4.51 -14.08
N ARG A 36 1.15 -5.45 -15.01
CA ARG A 36 0.17 -5.41 -16.11
C ARG A 36 -1.11 -6.11 -15.65
N THR A 37 -2.21 -5.37 -15.65
CA THR A 37 -3.56 -5.90 -15.36
C THR A 37 -4.13 -6.67 -16.54
N SER A 38 -3.64 -6.42 -17.76
CA SER A 38 -3.94 -7.16 -18.98
C SER A 38 -2.64 -7.32 -19.79
N PRO A 39 -2.41 -8.47 -20.47
CA PRO A 39 -1.25 -8.67 -21.34
C PRO A 39 -1.14 -7.62 -22.45
N ASP A 40 -2.27 -7.12 -22.94
CA ASP A 40 -2.37 -6.19 -24.07
C ASP A 40 -2.15 -4.72 -23.67
N LEU A 41 -2.05 -4.43 -22.37
CA LEU A 41 -1.90 -3.08 -21.85
C LEU A 41 -0.51 -2.86 -21.24
N PRO A 42 0.00 -1.62 -21.25
CA PRO A 42 1.18 -1.27 -20.46
C PRO A 42 0.92 -1.48 -18.97
N PRO A 43 1.96 -1.53 -18.12
CA PRO A 43 1.78 -1.60 -16.69
C PRO A 43 0.87 -0.49 -16.17
N GLN A 44 -0.17 -0.88 -15.42
CA GLN A 44 -1.14 0.04 -14.86
C GLN A 44 -0.94 0.27 -13.36
N VAL A 45 -0.13 -0.56 -12.71
CA VAL A 45 0.27 -0.39 -11.31
C VAL A 45 1.79 -0.40 -11.22
N GLY A 46 2.36 0.64 -10.64
CA GLY A 46 3.79 0.77 -10.37
C GLY A 46 4.05 0.88 -8.88
N VAL A 47 5.09 0.20 -8.42
CA VAL A 47 5.52 0.20 -7.01
C VAL A 47 7.02 0.45 -6.91
N LEU A 48 7.40 1.34 -5.99
CA LEU A 48 8.76 1.53 -5.50
C LEU A 48 8.78 1.22 -3.99
N VAL A 49 9.81 0.51 -3.51
CA VAL A 49 9.97 0.16 -2.09
C VAL A 49 11.40 0.43 -1.65
N GLN A 50 11.59 1.35 -0.70
CA GLN A 50 12.90 1.64 -0.12
C GLN A 50 13.21 0.61 0.96
N LEU A 51 14.35 -0.05 0.80
CA LEU A 51 14.89 -0.99 1.77
C LEU A 51 16.01 -0.35 2.59
N THR A 52 16.26 -0.88 3.78
CA THR A 52 17.42 -0.49 4.60
C THR A 52 18.71 -1.18 4.14
N LYS A 53 18.61 -2.40 3.61
CA LYS A 53 19.73 -3.20 3.08
C LYS A 53 19.32 -4.00 1.85
N GLU A 54 20.29 -4.30 1.00
CA GLU A 54 20.07 -5.13 -0.18
C GLU A 54 19.74 -6.55 0.25
N ALA A 55 18.69 -7.13 -0.32
CA ALA A 55 18.09 -8.38 0.15
C ALA A 55 17.64 -9.29 -1.01
N GLY A 56 18.43 -9.32 -2.10
CA GLY A 56 18.13 -10.12 -3.28
C GLY A 56 16.74 -9.85 -3.85
N GLU A 57 15.95 -10.90 -4.11
CA GLU A 57 14.60 -10.78 -4.69
C GLU A 57 13.54 -10.26 -3.70
N VAL A 58 13.83 -10.18 -2.39
CA VAL A 58 12.83 -9.81 -1.37
C VAL A 58 12.24 -8.42 -1.63
N GLY A 59 13.06 -7.45 -2.07
CA GLY A 59 12.56 -6.11 -2.39
C GLY A 59 11.52 -6.10 -3.51
N LYS A 60 11.74 -6.91 -4.56
CA LYS A 60 10.80 -7.07 -5.67
C LYS A 60 9.55 -7.83 -5.23
N ASP A 61 9.70 -8.84 -4.40
CA ASP A 61 8.59 -9.62 -3.89
C ASP A 61 7.67 -8.82 -2.95
N VAL A 62 8.26 -7.96 -2.12
CA VAL A 62 7.52 -6.99 -1.30
C VAL A 62 6.84 -5.95 -2.21
N ALA A 63 7.50 -5.49 -3.26
CA ALA A 63 6.87 -4.59 -4.25
C ALA A 63 5.67 -5.25 -4.97
N GLN A 64 5.76 -6.56 -5.27
CA GLN A 64 4.65 -7.35 -5.79
C GLN A 64 3.49 -7.45 -4.79
N HIS A 65 3.80 -7.71 -3.53
CA HIS A 65 2.81 -7.75 -2.46
C HIS A 65 2.08 -6.41 -2.32
N ILE A 66 2.81 -5.30 -2.29
CA ILE A 66 2.23 -3.94 -2.22
C ILE A 66 1.32 -3.67 -3.43
N ALA A 67 1.70 -4.09 -4.64
CA ALA A 67 0.87 -3.90 -5.82
C ALA A 67 -0.51 -4.57 -5.65
N ALA A 68 -0.54 -5.78 -5.07
CA ALA A 68 -1.74 -6.59 -4.88
C ALA A 68 -2.59 -6.15 -3.67
N PHE A 69 -1.98 -5.98 -2.49
CA PHE A 69 -2.70 -5.72 -1.23
C PHE A 69 -2.87 -4.25 -0.89
N ALA A 70 -2.18 -3.36 -1.61
CA ALA A 70 -2.35 -1.91 -1.52
C ALA A 70 -2.32 -1.34 -0.07
N PRO A 71 -1.33 -1.72 0.78
CA PRO A 71 -1.16 -1.04 2.06
C PRO A 71 -0.96 0.46 1.84
N GLN A 72 -1.32 1.26 2.84
CA GLN A 72 -1.21 2.71 2.82
C GLN A 72 -0.03 3.20 3.66
N TYR A 73 0.40 2.39 4.63
CA TYR A 73 1.40 2.72 5.63
C TYR A 73 2.42 1.59 5.73
N VAL A 74 3.64 1.90 6.19
CA VAL A 74 4.65 0.85 6.41
C VAL A 74 4.30 0.04 7.66
N LYS A 75 3.98 0.73 8.75
CA LYS A 75 3.71 0.15 10.07
C LYS A 75 2.51 0.79 10.76
N ARG A 76 1.99 0.16 11.82
CA ARG A 76 0.85 0.64 12.61
C ARG A 76 1.05 2.06 13.10
N GLU A 77 2.25 2.41 13.52
CA GLU A 77 2.56 3.71 14.12
C GLU A 77 2.47 4.86 13.11
N ASP A 78 2.49 4.56 11.81
CA ASP A 78 2.34 5.55 10.75
C ASP A 78 0.86 5.81 10.42
N VAL A 79 -0.08 5.02 10.96
CA VAL A 79 -1.51 5.18 10.72
C VAL A 79 -2.03 6.38 11.52
N PRO A 80 -2.63 7.38 10.88
CA PRO A 80 -3.17 8.55 11.56
C PRO A 80 -4.24 8.18 12.60
N ALA A 81 -4.18 8.82 13.77
CA ALA A 81 -5.11 8.54 14.86
C ALA A 81 -6.58 8.84 14.48
N ASP A 82 -6.82 9.84 13.64
CA ASP A 82 -8.14 10.16 13.10
C ASP A 82 -8.68 9.06 12.18
N ALA A 83 -7.83 8.39 11.39
CA ALA A 83 -8.23 7.24 10.59
C ALA A 83 -8.66 6.06 11.49
N ILE A 84 -7.92 5.81 12.57
CA ILE A 84 -8.23 4.76 13.55
C ILE A 84 -9.55 5.06 14.26
N GLU A 85 -9.76 6.29 14.71
CA GLU A 85 -10.98 6.68 15.41
C GLU A 85 -12.20 6.72 14.49
N ASN A 86 -12.02 7.10 13.22
CA ASN A 86 -13.07 6.99 12.21
C ASN A 86 -13.50 5.53 12.02
N GLU A 87 -12.56 4.60 11.88
CA GLU A 87 -12.87 3.17 11.77
C GLU A 87 -13.55 2.64 13.04
N ARG A 88 -13.09 3.06 14.22
CA ARG A 88 -13.72 2.71 15.51
C ARG A 88 -15.20 3.11 15.54
N ARG A 89 -15.50 4.36 15.15
CA ARG A 89 -16.88 4.86 15.11
C ARG A 89 -17.73 4.08 14.11
N LEU A 90 -17.21 3.80 12.91
CA LEU A 90 -17.93 3.02 11.90
C LEU A 90 -18.24 1.59 12.39
N ALA A 91 -17.27 0.95 13.07
CA ALA A 91 -17.46 -0.36 13.66
C ALA A 91 -18.50 -0.36 14.78
N GLU A 92 -18.51 0.68 15.62
CA GLU A 92 -19.47 0.85 16.71
C GLU A 92 -20.89 1.06 16.17
N GLU A 93 -21.07 2.00 15.24
CA GLU A 93 -22.36 2.25 14.57
C GLU A 93 -22.91 0.98 13.91
N THR A 94 -22.04 0.22 13.23
CA THR A 94 -22.42 -1.06 12.61
C THR A 94 -22.88 -2.08 13.66
N ALA A 95 -22.14 -2.24 14.76
CA ALA A 95 -22.47 -3.22 15.81
C ALA A 95 -23.76 -2.86 16.57
N ILE A 96 -24.02 -1.57 16.81
CA ILE A 96 -25.26 -1.09 17.42
C ILE A 96 -26.45 -1.39 16.51
N ASN A 97 -26.33 -1.08 15.21
CA ASN A 97 -27.37 -1.34 14.21
C ASN A 97 -27.67 -2.84 14.06
N GLU A 98 -26.69 -3.72 14.31
CA GLU A 98 -26.87 -5.17 14.37
C GLU A 98 -27.43 -5.70 15.70
N GLY A 99 -27.74 -4.83 16.66
CA GLY A 99 -28.36 -5.19 17.95
C GLY A 99 -27.42 -5.95 18.90
N LYS A 100 -26.10 -5.71 18.82
CA LYS A 100 -25.13 -6.35 19.72
C LYS A 100 -25.19 -5.75 21.14
N THR A 101 -24.86 -6.55 22.15
CA THR A 101 -24.81 -6.11 23.56
C THR A 101 -23.54 -5.30 23.84
N GLU A 102 -23.55 -4.43 24.86
CA GLU A 102 -22.39 -3.59 25.24
C GLU A 102 -21.07 -4.37 25.42
N PRO A 103 -21.04 -5.55 26.09
CA PRO A 103 -19.79 -6.31 26.22
C PRO A 103 -19.29 -6.89 24.89
N ALA A 104 -20.21 -7.24 23.98
CA ALA A 104 -19.86 -7.72 22.65
C ALA A 104 -19.38 -6.57 21.75
N LEU A 105 -19.95 -5.38 21.91
CA LEU A 105 -19.63 -4.19 21.12
C LEU A 105 -18.15 -3.82 21.25
N THR A 106 -17.63 -3.72 22.48
CA THR A 106 -16.22 -3.37 22.72
C THR A 106 -15.28 -4.34 21.99
N LYS A 107 -15.53 -5.65 22.12
CA LYS A 107 -14.70 -6.70 21.49
C LYS A 107 -14.81 -6.69 19.96
N ILE A 108 -15.99 -6.40 19.41
CA ILE A 108 -16.21 -6.29 17.96
C ILE A 108 -15.44 -5.09 17.40
N VAL A 109 -15.55 -3.93 18.06
CA VAL A 109 -14.90 -2.69 17.66
C VAL A 109 -13.37 -2.85 17.68
N GLU A 110 -12.81 -3.40 18.76
CA GLU A 110 -11.38 -3.66 18.85
C GLU A 110 -10.88 -4.63 17.77
N GLY A 111 -11.66 -5.68 17.48
CA GLY A 111 -11.36 -6.63 16.40
C GLY A 111 -11.35 -5.96 15.03
N ARG A 112 -12.31 -5.06 14.76
CA ARG A 112 -12.41 -4.31 13.51
C ARG A 112 -11.25 -3.34 13.33
N VAL A 113 -10.94 -2.55 14.36
CA VAL A 113 -9.78 -1.63 14.35
C VAL A 113 -8.48 -2.41 14.14
N THR A 114 -8.31 -3.55 14.81
CA THR A 114 -7.14 -4.40 14.61
C THR A 114 -7.04 -4.93 13.18
N GLY A 115 -8.18 -5.35 12.60
CA GLY A 115 -8.27 -5.81 11.21
C GLY A 115 -7.93 -4.70 10.22
N PHE A 116 -8.48 -3.50 10.41
CA PHE A 116 -8.18 -2.33 9.60
C PHE A 116 -6.70 -2.00 9.60
N VAL A 117 -6.06 -1.95 10.78
CA VAL A 117 -4.62 -1.67 10.85
C VAL A 117 -3.82 -2.74 10.11
N LYS A 118 -4.18 -4.03 10.25
CA LYS A 118 -3.53 -5.11 9.49
C LYS A 118 -3.71 -4.97 7.98
N GLU A 119 -4.83 -4.42 7.53
CA GLU A 119 -5.09 -4.16 6.11
C GLU A 119 -4.26 -3.00 5.58
N VAL A 120 -4.12 -1.91 6.35
CA VAL A 120 -3.45 -0.69 5.84
C VAL A 120 -1.94 -0.62 6.13
N SER A 121 -1.43 -1.43 7.05
CA SER A 121 -0.01 -1.46 7.45
C SER A 121 0.74 -2.62 6.79
N LEU A 122 1.69 -2.32 5.92
CA LEU A 122 2.48 -3.29 5.15
C LEU A 122 3.05 -4.41 6.01
N ILE A 123 3.79 -4.09 7.08
CA ILE A 123 4.53 -5.11 7.84
C ILE A 123 3.60 -6.05 8.64
N GLU A 124 2.34 -5.65 8.84
CA GLU A 124 1.31 -6.42 9.55
C GLU A 124 0.54 -7.36 8.61
N GLN A 125 0.64 -7.16 7.30
CA GLN A 125 -0.05 -7.97 6.31
C GLN A 125 0.57 -9.37 6.22
N SER A 126 -0.29 -10.37 6.00
CA SER A 126 0.13 -11.70 5.56
C SER A 126 0.75 -11.61 4.17
N PHE A 127 1.91 -12.22 3.98
CA PHE A 127 2.68 -12.09 2.76
C PHE A 127 2.00 -12.80 1.58
N ALA A 128 2.02 -12.17 0.40
CA ALA A 128 1.26 -12.62 -0.77
C ALA A 128 1.67 -14.02 -1.26
N LYS A 129 2.96 -14.35 -1.16
CA LYS A 129 3.50 -15.64 -1.61
C LYS A 129 3.50 -16.72 -0.52
N ASP A 130 3.38 -16.32 0.75
CA ASP A 130 3.28 -17.23 1.89
C ASP A 130 2.43 -16.59 2.99
N ALA A 131 1.13 -16.90 2.99
CA ALA A 131 0.19 -16.32 3.93
C ALA A 131 0.42 -16.75 5.39
N LYS A 132 1.31 -17.73 5.64
CA LYS A 132 1.69 -18.15 7.01
C LYS A 132 2.64 -17.16 7.68
N LYS A 133 3.32 -16.32 6.89
CA LYS A 133 4.27 -15.32 7.37
C LYS A 133 3.72 -13.92 7.11
N SER A 134 3.99 -13.01 8.02
CA SER A 134 3.80 -11.57 7.79
C SER A 134 4.91 -11.03 6.88
N VAL A 135 4.66 -9.89 6.24
CA VAL A 135 5.71 -9.17 5.51
C VAL A 135 6.89 -8.84 6.43
N LYS A 136 6.63 -8.49 7.71
CA LYS A 136 7.70 -8.28 8.70
C LYS A 136 8.63 -9.48 8.81
N GLN A 137 8.08 -10.69 8.98
CA GLN A 137 8.87 -11.90 9.13
C GLN A 137 9.73 -12.18 7.89
N ILE A 138 9.20 -11.92 6.70
CA ILE A 138 9.96 -12.07 5.44
C ILE A 138 11.13 -11.08 5.37
N LEU A 139 10.91 -9.84 5.81
CA LEU A 139 11.95 -8.80 5.88
C LEU A 139 13.02 -9.15 6.92
N ASP A 140 12.60 -9.56 8.12
CA ASP A 140 13.48 -9.98 9.22
C ASP A 140 14.38 -11.16 8.80
N GLU A 141 13.81 -12.19 8.17
CA GLU A 141 14.53 -13.37 7.65
C GLU A 141 15.55 -13.00 6.57
N ALA A 142 15.27 -11.95 5.80
CA ALA A 142 16.14 -11.42 4.78
C ALA A 142 17.17 -10.39 5.31
N GLY A 143 17.09 -10.05 6.61
CA GLY A 143 18.00 -9.11 7.26
C GLY A 143 17.86 -7.66 6.78
N THR A 144 16.66 -7.26 6.32
CA THR A 144 16.35 -5.91 5.83
C THR A 144 15.04 -5.40 6.41
N ASP A 145 14.72 -4.13 6.18
CA ASP A 145 13.47 -3.48 6.55
C ASP A 145 12.98 -2.58 5.42
N VAL A 146 11.72 -2.17 5.47
CA VAL A 146 11.15 -1.15 4.57
C VAL A 146 11.07 0.18 5.30
N THR A 147 11.56 1.27 4.69
CA THR A 147 11.45 2.62 5.26
C THR A 147 10.34 3.44 4.61
N ALA A 148 10.04 3.20 3.34
CA ALA A 148 9.01 3.90 2.59
C ALA A 148 8.64 3.12 1.32
N PHE A 149 7.45 3.36 0.78
CA PHE A 149 7.07 2.89 -0.54
C PHE A 149 6.15 3.89 -1.23
N PHE A 150 6.09 3.81 -2.56
CA PHE A 150 5.04 4.45 -3.35
C PHE A 150 4.36 3.39 -4.19
N ARG A 151 3.03 3.45 -4.24
CA ARG A 151 2.20 2.65 -5.13
C ARG A 151 1.29 3.58 -5.92
N PHE A 152 1.42 3.55 -7.25
CA PHE A 152 0.51 4.26 -8.14
C PHE A 152 -0.27 3.28 -9.00
N ARG A 153 -1.57 3.55 -9.14
CA ARG A 153 -2.45 2.88 -10.09
C ARG A 153 -3.04 3.92 -11.02
N VAL A 154 -3.00 3.65 -12.33
CA VAL A 154 -3.64 4.51 -13.33
C VAL A 154 -5.13 4.68 -12.98
N GLY A 155 -5.61 5.91 -12.98
CA GLY A 155 -6.99 6.27 -12.64
C GLY A 155 -7.29 6.48 -11.14
N GLN A 156 -6.44 6.01 -10.23
CA GLN A 156 -6.63 6.18 -8.78
C GLN A 156 -6.23 7.57 -8.28
#